data_AF-A0A941MKR0-F1
#
_entry.id   AF-A0A941MKR0-F1
#
_cell.length_a   1.000
_cell.length_b   1.000
_cell.length_c   1.000
_cell.angle_alpha   90.00
_cell.angle_beta   90.00
_cell.angle_gamma   90.00
#
_symmetry.space_group_name_H-M   'P 1'
#
loop_
_entity.id
_entity.type
_entity.pdbx_description
1 polymer ?
#
loop_
_entity_poly.entity_id
_entity_poly.type
_entity_poly.pdbx_seq_one_letter_code
_entity_poly.pdbx_strand_id
1 'polypeptide(L)' 'QGLFRLPRSNAILFSIRGYLMSLEQIATVPKWGRRLPRVLKTLPPELVEYKGLVRYRQTAIDWLEKYDDGAPTSPGGGPD' A
#
# COMPACT_ATOMS: atom_id res chain seq x y z
N GLN A 1 -0.98 -12.15 -5.38
CA GLN A 1 -2.14 -12.98 -5.75
C GLN A 1 -1.62 -14.07 -6.68
N GLY A 2 -2.00 -15.33 -6.45
CA GLY A 2 -1.58 -16.44 -7.30
C GLY A 2 -2.68 -16.84 -8.27
N LEU A 3 -2.31 -17.22 -9.49
CA LEU A 3 -3.23 -17.75 -10.50
C LEU A 3 -2.68 -19.09 -10.97
N PHE A 4 -3.41 -20.18 -10.68
CA PHE A 4 -2.94 -21.53 -10.97
C PHE A 4 -4.00 -22.29 -11.78
N ARG A 5 -3.57 -22.98 -12.84
CA ARG A 5 -4.41 -23.96 -13.54
C ARG A 5 -4.49 -25.24 -12.72
N LEU A 6 -5.70 -25.71 -12.43
CA LEU A 6 -5.91 -26.99 -11.75
C LEU A 6 -5.88 -28.13 -12.78
N PRO A 7 -4.95 -29.11 -12.67
CA PRO A 7 -4.61 -30.02 -13.76
C PRO A 7 -5.70 -31.05 -14.09
N ARG A 8 -6.60 -31.37 -13.15
CA ARG A 8 -7.66 -32.36 -13.36
C ARG A 8 -8.98 -31.75 -13.82
N SER A 9 -9.37 -30.64 -13.20
CA SER A 9 -10.67 -29.99 -13.47
C SER A 9 -10.61 -28.91 -14.52
N ASN A 10 -9.41 -28.52 -14.96
CA ASN A 10 -9.16 -27.38 -15.83
C ASN A 10 -9.68 -26.03 -15.26
N ALA A 11 -10.05 -25.95 -13.98
CA ALA A 11 -10.44 -24.69 -13.35
C ALA A 11 -9.22 -23.80 -13.05
N ILE A 12 -9.47 -22.54 -12.71
CA ILE A 12 -8.44 -21.59 -12.25
C ILE A 12 -8.58 -21.39 -10.74
N LEU A 13 -7.53 -21.70 -10.00
CA LEU A 13 -7.39 -21.30 -8.61
C LEU A 13 -6.83 -19.88 -8.55
N PHE A 14 -7.65 -18.94 -8.07
CA PHE A 14 -7.22 -17.59 -7.77
C PHE A 14 -7.04 -17.42 -6.26
N SER A 15 -5.78 -17.32 -5.81
CA SER A 15 -5.46 -17.19 -4.39
C SER A 15 -5.27 -15.73 -3.97
N ILE A 16 -6.00 -15.36 -2.92
CA ILE A 16 -5.89 -14.05 -2.27
C ILE A 16 -5.26 -14.27 -0.89
N ARG A 17 -3.95 -14.02 -0.80
CA ARG A 17 -3.24 -14.01 0.49
C ARG A 17 -3.19 -12.57 1.01
N GLY A 18 -3.98 -12.30 2.06
CA GLY A 18 -3.97 -11.01 2.75
C GLY A 18 -2.81 -10.92 3.75
N TYR A 19 -2.13 -9.78 3.77
CA TYR A 19 -1.16 -9.39 4.78
C TYR A 19 -1.62 -8.08 5.43
N LEU A 20 -1.33 -7.94 6.71
CA LEU A 20 -1.63 -6.73 7.49
C LEU A 20 -0.37 -6.22 8.15
N MET A 21 -0.26 -4.91 8.27
CA MET A 21 0.85 -4.21 8.91
C MET A 21 0.32 -2.88 9.46
N SER A 22 0.74 -2.48 10.66
CA SER A 22 0.41 -1.16 11.20
C SER A 22 1.21 -0.06 10.50
N LEU A 23 0.74 1.19 10.56
CA LEU A 23 1.51 2.34 10.01
C LEU A 23 2.85 2.51 10.72
N GLU A 24 2.94 2.17 12.01
CA GLU A 24 4.18 2.16 12.80
C GLU A 24 5.19 1.15 12.25
N GLN A 25 4.74 -0.07 11.95
CA GLN A 25 5.58 -1.10 11.33
C GLN A 25 5.99 -0.72 9.90
N ILE A 26 5.12 -0.05 9.13
CA ILE A 26 5.49 0.46 7.80
C ILE A 26 6.60 1.51 7.92
N ALA A 27 6.47 2.41 8.90
CA ALA A 27 7.41 3.51 9.11
C ALA A 27 8.80 3.04 9.58
N THR A 28 8.98 1.79 10.02
CA THR A 28 10.32 1.26 10.33
C THR A 28 11.20 1.08 9.09
N VAL A 29 10.62 1.07 7.90
CA VAL A 29 11.36 1.10 6.63
C VAL A 29 11.31 2.52 6.06
N PRO A 30 12.42 3.28 6.05
CA PRO A 30 12.43 4.69 5.68
C PRO A 30 11.81 4.97 4.30
N LYS A 31 12.11 4.13 3.31
CA LYS A 31 11.52 4.22 1.96
C LYS A 31 9.99 4.16 1.98
N TRP A 32 9.41 3.30 2.81
CA TRP A 32 7.97 3.12 2.89
C TRP A 32 7.31 4.25 3.68
N GLY A 33 7.92 4.66 4.80
CA GLY A 33 7.48 5.81 5.59
C GLY A 33 7.42 7.09 4.77
N ARG A 34 8.37 7.30 3.86
CA ARG A 34 8.37 8.41 2.90
C ARG A 34 7.35 8.23 1.77
N ARG A 35 7.22 7.03 1.21
CA ARG A 35 6.38 6.79 0.03
C ARG A 35 4.89 6.84 0.33
N LEU A 36 4.45 6.20 1.41
CA LEU A 36 3.03 6.02 1.70
C LEU A 36 2.25 7.35 1.79
N PRO A 37 2.70 8.40 2.51
CA PRO A 37 1.97 9.67 2.54
C PRO A 37 1.88 10.31 1.15
N ARG A 38 2.91 10.20 0.32
CA ARG A 38 2.90 10.72 -1.07
C ARG A 38 1.83 10.04 -1.92
N VAL A 39 1.75 8.70 -1.85
CA VAL A 39 0.71 7.91 -2.55
C VAL A 39 -0.68 8.28 -2.03
N LEU A 40 -0.85 8.37 -0.71
CA LEU A 40 -2.13 8.74 -0.13
C LEU A 40 -2.56 10.16 -0.55
N LYS A 41 -1.64 11.11 -0.68
CA LYS A 41 -1.93 12.48 -1.16
C LYS A 41 -2.35 12.52 -2.63
N THR A 42 -1.72 11.72 -3.49
CA THR A 42 -1.96 11.75 -4.94
C THR A 42 -2.98 10.73 -5.43
N LEU A 43 -3.51 9.89 -4.55
CA LEU A 43 -4.51 8.89 -4.93
C LEU A 43 -5.76 9.56 -5.53
N PRO A 44 -6.22 9.13 -6.71
CA PRO A 44 -7.44 9.65 -7.33
C PRO A 44 -8.66 9.54 -6.40
N PRO A 45 -9.55 10.54 -6.37
CA PRO A 45 -10.72 10.55 -5.47
C PRO A 45 -11.59 9.30 -5.56
N GLU A 46 -11.84 8.78 -6.76
CA GLU A 46 -12.63 7.57 -6.99
C GLU A 46 -12.01 6.33 -6.33
N LEU A 47 -10.67 6.26 -6.25
CA LEU A 47 -9.97 5.17 -5.57
C LEU A 47 -9.98 5.36 -4.04
N VAL A 48 -9.98 6.60 -3.57
CA VAL A 48 -10.13 6.92 -2.14
C VAL A 48 -11.50 6.48 -1.64
N GLU A 49 -12.56 6.76 -2.40
CA GLU A 49 -13.93 6.35 -2.11
C GLU A 49 -14.10 4.83 -2.19
N TYR A 50 -13.70 4.22 -3.31
CA TYR A 50 -13.81 2.77 -3.52
C TYR A 50 -13.10 1.94 -2.45
N LYS A 51 -11.96 2.42 -1.95
CA LYS A 51 -11.18 1.75 -0.90
C LYS A 51 -11.60 2.12 0.53
N GLY A 52 -12.64 2.95 0.68
CA GLY A 52 -13.17 3.33 2.00
C GLY A 52 -12.21 4.21 2.82
N LEU A 53 -11.31 4.95 2.17
CA LEU A 53 -10.28 5.75 2.86
C LEU A 53 -10.79 7.12 3.32
N VAL A 54 -11.92 7.60 2.78
CA VAL A 54 -12.45 8.97 2.96
C VAL A 54 -12.41 9.46 4.41
N ARG A 55 -12.78 8.59 5.36
CA ARG A 55 -12.95 8.98 6.78
C ARG A 55 -11.65 9.20 7.55
N TYR A 56 -10.53 8.65 7.09
CA TYR A 56 -9.27 8.65 7.85
C TYR A 56 -8.03 8.96 7.01
N ARG A 57 -8.18 9.13 5.69
CA ARG A 57 -7.08 9.41 4.77
C ARG A 57 -6.23 10.58 5.25
N GLN A 58 -6.87 11.69 5.62
CA GLN A 58 -6.15 12.88 6.06
C GLN A 58 -5.37 12.62 7.35
N THR A 59 -6.00 12.01 8.36
CA THR A 59 -5.34 11.63 9.62
C THR A 59 -4.13 10.72 9.39
N ALA A 60 -4.23 9.75 8.46
CA ALA A 60 -3.11 8.89 8.11
C ALA A 60 -1.98 9.66 7.41
N ILE A 61 -2.32 10.58 6.51
CA ILE A 61 -1.34 11.48 5.85
C ILE A 61 -0.61 12.30 6.91
N ASP A 62 -1.34 13.04 7.75
CA ASP A 62 -0.78 13.94 8.75
C ASP A 62 0.17 13.21 9.71
N TRP A 63 -0.19 11.99 10.12
CA TRP A 63 0.67 11.17 10.97
C TRP A 63 1.93 10.68 10.25
N LEU A 64 1.83 10.38 8.95
CA LEU A 64 2.94 9.87 8.14
C LEU A 64 3.89 10.98 7.64
N GLU A 65 3.45 12.23 7.55
CA GLU A 65 4.25 13.34 7.00
C GLU A 65 5.60 13.51 7.68
N LYS A 66 5.69 13.25 8.99
CA LYS A 66 6.95 13.31 9.75
C LYS A 66 8.02 12.32 9.28
N TYR A 67 7.65 11.30 8.50
CA TYR A 67 8.57 10.31 7.92
C TYR A 67 8.93 10.61 6.45
N ASP A 68 8.33 11.65 5.86
CA ASP A 68 8.71 12.11 4.53
C ASP A 68 9.87 13.13 4.63
N ASP A 69 11.09 12.64 4.49
CA ASP A 69 12.31 13.46 4.55
C ASP A 69 12.60 14.28 3.26
N GLY A 70 11.68 14.28 2.29
CA GLY A 70 11.83 15.02 1.04
C GLY A 70 12.75 14.37 -0.01
N ALA A 71 13.47 13.29 0.32
CA ALA A 71 14.33 12.61 -0.64
C ALA A 71 13.53 11.96 -1.78
N PRO A 72 14.14 11.66 -2.93
CA PRO A 72 13.51 10.83 -3.94
C PRO A 72 13.14 9.44 -3.40
N THR A 73 12.18 8.78 -4.03
CA THR A 73 11.82 7.41 -3.69
C THR A 73 12.33 6.48 -4.77
N SER A 74 13.25 5.57 -4.42
CA SER A 74 13.82 4.61 -5.38
C SER A 74 12.72 3.73 -6.01
N PRO A 75 12.92 3.15 -7.20
CA PRO A 75 11.93 2.29 -7.85
C PRO A 75 11.53 1.04 -7.03
N GLY A 76 10.40 0.44 -7.39
CA GLY A 76 9.94 -0.84 -6.79
C GLY A 76 9.39 -0.73 -5.37
N GLY A 77 8.66 -1.76 -4.90
CA GLY A 77 7.94 -1.75 -3.62
C GLY A 77 8.73 -2.23 -2.39
N GLY A 78 9.84 -2.93 -2.58
CA GLY A 78 10.68 -3.41 -1.48
C GLY A 78 11.44 -2.30 -0.77
N PRO A 79 12.15 -2.62 0.34
CA PRO A 79 13.12 -1.71 0.97
C PRO A 79 14.20 -1.24 -0.02
N ASP A 80 14.97 -0.24 0.38
CA ASP A 80 16.23 0.12 -0.32
C ASP A 80 17.30 -0.95 -0.11
#